data_AF-A0A967A6L9-F1
#
_entry.id   AF-A0A967A6L9-F1
#
_cell.length_a   1.000
_cell.length_b   1.000
_cell.length_c   1.000
_cell.angle_alpha   90.00
_cell.angle_beta   90.00
_cell.angle_gamma   90.00
#
_symmetry.space_group_name_H-M   'P 1'
#
loop_
_entity.id
_entity.type
_entity.pdbx_description
1 polymer ?
#
loop_
_entity_poly.entity_id
_entity_poly.type
_entity_poly.pdbx_seq_one_letter_code
_entity_poly.pdbx_strand_id
1 'polypeptide(L)'
;MKRKIQALPGTVGIIVAAGLAWALTASAQTMDQYASAPPFVSDQVAPNIIILMDNSGSMRNRACEASSCGTLPDGTPSTTTNFVATTRYSGFADPMRCYVWDATDNRFELGVGAKVALNTPCPATEYDGNFVNWATFRRFDAVKKAMNGGQCQNGFSPTRNPDSTCKPYGTPSLPTVRAQSGTGLATETTPAVPKPSGSNADLTYVGRIPAATYPGTPNNIYIHIEDDGDMCIDEDNGTNCPDGDSFAETELNQIAFAMYSEPTGVIQQIGPQARFALAVFNNSGADNGLRILTGVGSRQSIDFAGTTVETFNTNTAAMVDAVDEAFPATWTPLGESLYEVARYVAQVNSAFYTTQYVYPIAFSGGTSNGVSFGSSGVGGIGGAEISALTGAEVCPPGYINNACGRDPFFYGSNHTPAWASSSTQVRCCKTFVMVFTDGEPTQDGGVPNSINQYANANAQPYAGTYCTGNRGVPFVDPPGSTCNNDPSTPNNVLLKQHRTDYADSGRHYLDDVAYWAHINDLRPCSGTADGTIPVLGISGHCLQGLQNLTVYTFYAFGNISGREILMHAAQLGGFEDTNGN
;
A
#
# COMPACT_ATOMS: atom_id res chain seq x y z
N MET A 1 58.66 65.48 49.90
CA MET A 1 59.01 64.54 48.80
C MET A 1 57.70 63.88 48.34
N LYS A 2 57.02 64.40 47.31
CA LYS A 2 56.98 63.93 45.89
C LYS A 2 56.72 62.41 45.78
N ARG A 3 55.75 61.85 45.04
CA ARG A 3 54.67 62.27 44.12
C ARG A 3 53.76 61.03 43.89
N LYS A 4 52.46 61.22 43.61
CA LYS A 4 51.56 60.20 43.01
C LYS A 4 51.89 59.98 41.52
N ILE A 5 51.57 58.81 40.95
CA ILE A 5 50.70 58.56 39.75
C ILE A 5 50.66 57.05 39.41
N GLN A 6 49.53 56.64 38.83
CA GLN A 6 48.92 55.31 38.62
C GLN A 6 49.43 54.51 37.39
N ALA A 7 49.14 53.19 37.35
CA ALA A 7 48.51 52.49 36.21
C ALA A 7 47.98 51.06 36.56
N LEU A 8 46.73 50.79 36.14
CA LEU A 8 45.99 49.49 36.00
C LEU A 8 46.45 48.73 34.73
N PRO A 9 45.86 47.56 34.32
CA PRO A 9 44.96 46.57 34.97
C PRO A 9 45.59 45.14 34.95
N GLY A 10 45.04 44.02 35.41
CA GLY A 10 43.71 43.57 35.84
C GLY A 10 43.74 42.03 35.87
N THR A 11 42.90 41.42 36.69
CA THR A 11 43.19 40.21 37.47
C THR A 11 42.30 39.01 37.09
N VAL A 12 42.74 37.80 37.47
CA VAL A 12 41.95 36.59 37.83
C VAL A 12 41.35 35.72 36.70
N GLY A 13 41.62 34.41 36.79
CA GLY A 13 40.73 33.38 36.24
C GLY A 13 41.27 31.94 36.33
N ILE A 14 41.14 31.27 37.48
CA ILE A 14 41.25 29.79 37.58
C ILE A 14 40.21 29.29 38.59
N ILE A 15 39.01 28.90 38.11
CA ILE A 15 38.14 27.83 38.66
C ILE A 15 37.29 27.31 37.48
N VAL A 16 36.98 26.01 37.51
CA VAL A 16 36.05 25.21 36.66
C VAL A 16 36.72 24.32 35.60
N ALA A 17 37.13 23.12 36.02
CA ALA A 17 37.46 21.99 35.14
C ALA A 17 37.01 20.67 35.77
N ALA A 18 35.71 20.53 36.06
CA ALA A 18 35.12 19.30 36.62
C ALA A 18 33.72 18.99 36.05
N GLY A 19 33.49 19.24 34.75
CA GLY A 19 32.14 19.14 34.17
C GLY A 19 32.04 18.74 32.70
N LEU A 20 33.00 18.02 32.12
CA LEU A 20 32.93 17.56 30.72
C LEU A 20 33.49 16.13 30.58
N ALA A 21 32.68 15.15 30.97
CA ALA A 21 32.85 13.75 30.58
C ALA A 21 31.47 13.10 30.41
N TRP A 22 30.67 13.65 29.49
CA TRP A 22 29.60 12.87 28.86
C TRP A 22 30.26 12.19 27.65
N ALA A 23 30.47 10.88 27.75
CA ALA A 23 30.81 10.08 26.59
C ALA A 23 29.61 10.15 25.64
N LEU A 24 29.74 10.90 24.55
CA LEU A 24 28.90 10.72 23.37
C LEU A 24 29.17 9.29 22.88
N THR A 25 28.25 8.37 23.15
CA THR A 25 28.21 7.10 22.45
C THR A 25 27.84 7.41 21.00
N ALA A 26 28.86 7.54 20.14
CA ALA A 26 28.67 7.43 18.71
C ALA A 26 28.30 5.96 18.43
N SER A 27 27.03 5.69 18.17
CA SER A 27 26.61 4.45 17.55
C SER A 27 27.24 4.38 16.16
N ALA A 28 27.92 3.28 15.86
CA ALA A 28 28.39 3.02 14.51
C ALA A 28 27.17 2.95 13.58
N GLN A 29 27.20 3.72 12.48
CA GLN A 29 26.15 3.65 11.47
C GLN A 29 26.29 2.33 10.70
N THR A 30 25.23 1.54 10.70
CA THR A 30 25.08 0.37 9.84
C THR A 30 24.40 0.81 8.54
N MET A 31 24.70 0.15 7.42
CA MET A 31 24.08 0.40 6.10
C MET A 31 22.60 -0.03 6.03
N ASP A 32 21.94 -0.14 7.19
CA ASP A 32 20.54 -0.53 7.33
C ASP A 32 19.60 0.66 7.04
N GLN A 33 20.17 1.87 6.91
CA GLN A 33 19.47 3.11 6.63
C GLN A 33 19.90 3.60 5.23
N TYR A 34 18.98 3.62 4.27
CA TYR A 34 19.22 4.14 2.91
C TYR A 34 19.35 5.68 2.84
N ALA A 35 19.55 6.34 3.97
CA ALA A 35 19.76 7.77 4.09
C ALA A 35 20.88 8.06 5.09
N SER A 36 21.80 8.95 4.71
CA SER A 36 22.83 9.47 5.62
C SER A 36 22.43 10.86 6.09
N ALA A 37 22.20 11.04 7.38
CA ALA A 37 22.00 12.35 7.99
C ALA A 37 23.34 12.87 8.56
N PRO A 38 23.69 14.15 8.35
CA PRO A 38 24.91 14.71 8.93
C PRO A 38 24.89 14.65 10.46
N PRO A 39 26.04 14.40 11.13
CA PRO A 39 26.14 14.19 12.58
C PRO A 39 25.84 15.44 13.44
N PHE A 40 25.46 16.55 12.83
CA PHE A 40 25.03 17.79 13.49
C PHE A 40 23.51 18.04 13.40
N VAL A 41 22.74 17.16 12.76
CA VAL A 41 21.28 17.17 12.83
C VAL A 41 20.88 16.52 14.16
N SER A 42 20.46 17.33 15.13
CA SER A 42 20.18 16.86 16.50
C SER A 42 18.85 16.11 16.63
N ASP A 43 17.90 16.30 15.71
CA ASP A 43 16.59 15.65 15.72
C ASP A 43 16.19 15.20 14.31
N GLN A 44 16.25 13.89 14.06
CA GLN A 44 15.65 13.28 12.88
C GLN A 44 14.16 13.00 13.19
N VAL A 45 13.27 13.75 12.55
CA VAL A 45 11.82 13.52 12.65
C VAL A 45 11.43 12.42 11.67
N ALA A 46 10.79 11.35 12.16
CA ALA A 46 10.29 10.28 11.31
C ALA A 46 9.25 10.83 10.30
N PRO A 47 9.40 10.61 8.99
CA PRO A 47 8.42 11.13 8.02
C PRO A 47 7.09 10.41 8.12
N ASN A 48 6.04 11.04 7.61
CA ASN A 48 4.75 10.41 7.38
C ASN A 48 4.76 9.74 6.01
N ILE A 49 4.35 8.47 5.94
CA ILE A 49 4.16 7.73 4.69
C ILE A 49 2.71 7.25 4.65
N ILE A 50 1.95 7.79 3.71
CA ILE A 50 0.55 7.39 3.47
C ILE A 50 0.56 6.49 2.24
N ILE A 51 0.17 5.23 2.41
CA ILE A 51 0.00 4.31 1.29
C ILE A 51 -1.46 4.41 0.85
N LEU A 52 -1.69 4.89 -0.37
CA LEU A 52 -2.97 4.77 -1.05
C LEU A 52 -2.95 3.47 -1.85
N MET A 53 -3.51 2.43 -1.26
CA MET A 53 -3.47 1.07 -1.76
C MET A 53 -4.72 0.75 -2.56
N ASP A 54 -4.52 0.25 -3.78
CA ASP A 54 -5.57 -0.23 -4.65
C ASP A 54 -6.26 -1.48 -4.12
N ASN A 55 -7.57 -1.34 -3.96
CA ASN A 55 -8.53 -2.39 -3.65
C ASN A 55 -9.69 -2.38 -4.67
N SER A 56 -9.39 -2.01 -5.91
CA SER A 56 -10.32 -2.04 -7.01
C SER A 56 -10.63 -3.46 -7.44
N GLY A 57 -11.76 -3.65 -8.13
CA GLY A 57 -12.21 -4.96 -8.56
C GLY A 57 -11.22 -5.72 -9.45
N SER A 58 -10.33 -5.06 -10.19
CA SER A 58 -9.31 -5.72 -11.03
C SER A 58 -8.24 -6.44 -10.20
N MET A 59 -8.01 -6.00 -8.96
CA MET A 59 -7.02 -6.59 -8.07
C MET A 59 -7.34 -8.05 -7.67
N ARG A 60 -8.58 -8.50 -7.89
CA ARG A 60 -9.01 -9.89 -7.63
C ARG A 60 -8.47 -10.89 -8.67
N ASN A 61 -8.06 -10.41 -9.84
CA ASN A 61 -7.64 -11.26 -10.96
C ASN A 61 -6.29 -11.92 -10.68
N ARG A 62 -5.99 -12.98 -11.44
CA ARG A 62 -4.67 -13.63 -11.42
C ARG A 62 -3.56 -12.63 -11.75
N ALA A 63 -2.42 -12.75 -11.04
CA ALA A 63 -1.23 -11.92 -11.27
C ALA A 63 -0.46 -12.33 -12.53
N CYS A 64 -0.65 -13.58 -13.00
CA CYS A 64 -0.11 -14.05 -14.27
C CYS A 64 -1.00 -13.56 -15.42
N GLU A 65 -0.53 -12.57 -16.17
CA GLU A 65 -1.24 -11.97 -17.29
C GLU A 65 -0.33 -11.77 -18.52
N ALA A 66 -0.90 -11.34 -19.64
CA ALA A 66 -0.18 -11.24 -20.91
C ALA A 66 0.97 -10.21 -20.90
N SER A 67 0.90 -9.21 -20.03
CA SER A 67 1.96 -8.20 -19.81
C SER A 67 3.07 -8.71 -18.89
N SER A 68 2.76 -9.62 -17.96
CA SER A 68 3.73 -10.22 -17.03
C SER A 68 3.17 -11.50 -16.40
N CYS A 69 3.83 -12.63 -16.64
CA CYS A 69 3.48 -13.92 -16.05
C CYS A 69 4.75 -14.70 -15.65
N GLY A 70 5.46 -14.19 -14.64
CA GLY A 70 6.67 -14.81 -14.09
C GLY A 70 7.96 -14.40 -14.81
N THR A 71 9.08 -14.97 -14.35
CA THR A 71 10.44 -14.65 -14.82
C THR A 71 11.02 -15.83 -15.59
N LEU A 72 11.46 -15.58 -16.82
CA LEU A 72 12.12 -16.54 -17.68
C LEU A 72 13.56 -16.86 -17.18
N PRO A 73 14.18 -17.96 -17.63
CA PRO A 73 15.55 -18.32 -17.22
C PRO A 73 16.61 -17.25 -17.51
N ASP A 74 16.38 -16.38 -18.49
CA ASP A 74 17.26 -15.25 -18.83
C ASP A 74 17.02 -13.99 -17.99
N GLY A 75 16.06 -14.03 -17.05
CA GLY A 75 15.69 -12.93 -16.18
C GLY A 75 14.63 -11.98 -16.75
N THR A 76 14.17 -12.19 -17.99
CA THR A 76 13.14 -11.34 -18.59
C THR A 76 11.72 -11.75 -18.14
N PRO A 77 10.74 -10.83 -18.15
CA PRO A 77 9.34 -11.19 -17.88
C PRO A 77 8.76 -12.08 -18.97
N SER A 78 8.08 -13.16 -18.57
CA SER A 78 7.28 -13.97 -19.50
C SER A 78 5.98 -13.23 -19.85
N THR A 79 5.57 -13.30 -21.12
CA THR A 79 4.28 -12.80 -21.63
C THR A 79 3.30 -13.92 -21.96
N THR A 80 3.69 -15.17 -21.71
CA THR A 80 2.84 -16.36 -21.90
C THR A 80 2.12 -16.68 -20.61
N THR A 81 0.79 -16.80 -20.68
CA THR A 81 -0.06 -17.11 -19.52
C THR A 81 -0.22 -18.62 -19.26
N ASN A 82 0.12 -19.46 -20.24
CA ASN A 82 0.20 -20.91 -20.07
C ASN A 82 1.31 -21.27 -19.07
N PHE A 83 1.12 -22.38 -18.34
CA PHE A 83 2.15 -22.90 -17.46
C PHE A 83 3.37 -23.37 -18.25
N VAL A 84 4.56 -22.93 -17.81
CA VAL A 84 5.86 -23.38 -18.32
C VAL A 84 6.76 -23.66 -17.12
N ALA A 85 7.14 -24.93 -16.94
CA ALA A 85 7.85 -25.38 -15.74
C ALA A 85 9.25 -24.78 -15.55
N THR A 86 9.83 -24.15 -16.58
CA THR A 86 11.11 -23.44 -16.51
C THR A 86 10.97 -21.96 -16.13
N THR A 87 9.75 -21.41 -16.18
CA THR A 87 9.45 -20.04 -15.74
C THR A 87 9.27 -20.02 -14.23
N ARG A 88 9.88 -19.05 -13.55
CA ARG A 88 9.70 -18.83 -12.12
C ARG A 88 8.46 -17.98 -11.88
N TYR A 89 7.49 -18.51 -11.14
CA TYR A 89 6.27 -17.79 -10.79
C TYR A 89 6.32 -17.24 -9.37
N SER A 90 5.84 -16.01 -9.21
CA SER A 90 5.64 -15.39 -7.90
C SER A 90 4.43 -16.03 -7.21
N GLY A 91 4.55 -16.28 -5.91
CA GLY A 91 3.46 -16.72 -5.06
C GLY A 91 3.96 -17.04 -3.66
N PHE A 92 3.11 -17.56 -2.77
CA PHE A 92 3.51 -17.85 -1.39
C PHE A 92 4.35 -19.11 -1.25
N ALA A 93 4.25 -20.06 -2.18
CA ALA A 93 5.08 -21.26 -2.16
C ALA A 93 6.54 -20.97 -2.57
N ASP A 94 7.48 -21.76 -2.06
CA ASP A 94 8.83 -21.83 -2.60
C ASP A 94 8.79 -22.63 -3.93
N PRO A 95 9.14 -22.01 -5.07
CA PRO A 95 9.07 -22.67 -6.38
C PRO A 95 10.08 -23.83 -6.55
N MET A 96 11.01 -24.02 -5.63
CA MET A 96 11.98 -25.12 -5.61
C MET A 96 11.57 -26.27 -4.66
N ARG A 97 10.38 -26.21 -4.09
CA ARG A 97 9.86 -27.21 -3.15
C ARG A 97 8.59 -27.88 -3.66
N CYS A 98 8.36 -29.08 -3.13
CA CYS A 98 7.12 -29.83 -3.31
C CYS A 98 6.35 -29.84 -1.97
N TYR A 99 5.02 -29.92 -2.06
CA TYR A 99 4.12 -29.73 -0.93
C TYR A 99 3.09 -30.86 -0.83
N VAL A 100 2.69 -31.20 0.38
CA VAL A 100 1.53 -32.06 0.63
C VAL A 100 0.39 -31.18 1.14
N TRP A 101 -0.83 -31.46 0.70
CA TRP A 101 -2.02 -30.82 1.26
C TRP A 101 -2.44 -31.56 2.54
N ASP A 102 -2.49 -30.84 3.66
CA ASP A 102 -3.09 -31.33 4.89
C ASP A 102 -4.54 -30.85 4.98
N ALA A 103 -5.48 -31.77 4.75
CA ALA A 103 -6.92 -31.50 4.82
C ALA A 103 -7.45 -31.33 6.25
N THR A 104 -6.67 -31.69 7.28
CA THR A 104 -7.02 -31.45 8.69
C THR A 104 -6.77 -29.99 9.06
N ASP A 105 -5.62 -29.47 8.61
CA ASP A 105 -5.19 -28.10 8.90
C ASP A 105 -5.54 -27.09 7.80
N ASN A 106 -6.07 -27.56 6.65
CA ASN A 106 -6.38 -26.78 5.46
C ASN A 106 -5.21 -25.91 4.97
N ARG A 107 -4.04 -26.54 4.79
CA ARG A 107 -2.84 -25.87 4.29
C ARG A 107 -1.88 -26.82 3.58
N PHE A 108 -1.02 -26.24 2.75
CA PHE A 108 0.15 -26.88 2.18
C PHE A 108 1.29 -26.94 3.21
N GLU A 109 1.84 -28.14 3.40
CA GLU A 109 3.03 -28.40 4.20
C GLU A 109 4.19 -28.87 3.32
N LEU A 110 5.43 -28.69 3.79
CA LEU A 110 6.60 -29.16 3.02
C LEU A 110 6.56 -30.67 2.86
N GLY A 111 6.58 -31.14 1.62
CA GLY A 111 6.76 -32.53 1.27
C GLY A 111 8.22 -32.98 1.38
N VAL A 112 8.46 -34.24 1.02
CA VAL A 112 9.81 -34.82 0.96
C VAL A 112 10.52 -34.46 -0.35
N GLY A 113 9.79 -34.01 -1.37
CA GLY A 113 10.34 -33.58 -2.65
C GLY A 113 11.12 -32.27 -2.57
N ALA A 114 12.38 -32.31 -2.99
CA ALA A 114 13.19 -31.14 -3.27
C ALA A 114 13.57 -31.11 -4.75
N LYS A 115 13.40 -29.96 -5.40
CA LYS A 115 13.66 -29.81 -6.83
C LYS A 115 15.11 -29.40 -7.07
N VAL A 116 15.79 -30.08 -8.00
CA VAL A 116 17.15 -29.70 -8.42
C VAL A 116 17.14 -28.60 -9.49
N ALA A 117 16.02 -28.44 -10.20
CA ALA A 117 15.72 -27.38 -11.15
C ALA A 117 14.22 -27.06 -11.12
N LEU A 118 13.81 -25.87 -11.59
CA LEU A 118 12.39 -25.47 -11.59
C LEU A 118 11.47 -26.46 -12.32
N ASN A 119 11.94 -27.13 -13.37
CA ASN A 119 11.16 -28.13 -14.09
C ASN A 119 11.34 -29.56 -13.57
N THR A 120 12.08 -29.78 -12.48
CA THR A 120 12.16 -31.11 -11.86
C THR A 120 10.75 -31.54 -11.39
N PRO A 121 10.24 -32.72 -11.79
CA PRO A 121 8.95 -33.22 -11.31
C PRO A 121 8.93 -33.47 -9.80
N CYS A 122 7.81 -33.16 -9.15
CA CYS A 122 7.55 -33.57 -7.77
C CYS A 122 7.12 -35.05 -7.71
N PRO A 123 7.25 -35.71 -6.54
CA PRO A 123 6.64 -37.02 -6.30
C PRO A 123 5.15 -37.03 -6.66
N ALA A 124 4.62 -38.17 -7.08
CA ALA A 124 3.23 -38.31 -7.53
C ALA A 124 2.16 -38.09 -6.44
N THR A 125 2.58 -37.79 -5.20
CA THR A 125 1.74 -37.48 -4.05
C THR A 125 1.86 -36.01 -3.61
N GLU A 126 2.61 -35.19 -4.33
CA GLU A 126 2.96 -33.83 -3.92
C GLU A 126 2.65 -32.81 -5.01
N TYR A 127 2.34 -31.58 -4.59
CA TYR A 127 2.13 -30.40 -5.41
C TYR A 127 3.45 -29.66 -5.63
N ASP A 128 3.70 -29.19 -6.84
CA ASP A 128 4.84 -28.35 -7.19
C ASP A 128 4.56 -26.90 -6.79
N GLY A 129 5.37 -26.34 -5.88
CA GLY A 129 5.18 -24.96 -5.42
C GLY A 129 5.22 -23.93 -6.55
N ASN A 130 6.00 -24.16 -7.61
CA ASN A 130 6.03 -23.25 -8.76
C ASN A 130 4.74 -23.31 -9.58
N PHE A 131 4.13 -24.49 -9.66
CA PHE A 131 2.83 -24.68 -10.33
C PHE A 131 1.71 -24.03 -9.53
N VAL A 132 1.66 -24.24 -8.21
CA VAL A 132 0.66 -23.62 -7.33
C VAL A 132 0.78 -22.09 -7.42
N ASN A 133 1.99 -21.54 -7.36
CA ASN A 133 2.20 -20.10 -7.54
C ASN A 133 1.64 -19.55 -8.86
N TRP A 134 1.91 -20.23 -9.99
CA TRP A 134 1.34 -19.84 -11.29
C TRP A 134 -0.18 -19.87 -11.28
N ALA A 135 -0.75 -20.94 -10.73
CA ALA A 135 -2.19 -21.16 -10.76
C ALA A 135 -2.92 -20.16 -9.88
N THR A 136 -2.48 -19.95 -8.63
CA THR A 136 -3.31 -19.39 -7.58
C THR A 136 -2.98 -17.95 -7.16
N PHE A 137 -1.87 -17.37 -7.61
CA PHE A 137 -1.45 -16.04 -7.12
C PHE A 137 -2.23 -14.91 -7.77
N ARG A 138 -2.95 -14.11 -6.97
CA ARG A 138 -3.71 -12.94 -7.43
C ARG A 138 -2.90 -11.65 -7.31
N ARG A 139 -3.33 -10.61 -8.04
CA ARG A 139 -2.67 -9.29 -7.99
C ARG A 139 -2.66 -8.74 -6.57
N PHE A 140 -3.78 -8.85 -5.86
CA PHE A 140 -3.89 -8.41 -4.48
C PHE A 140 -3.01 -9.20 -3.49
N ASP A 141 -2.83 -10.50 -3.73
CA ASP A 141 -1.89 -11.32 -2.94
C ASP A 141 -0.45 -10.84 -3.13
N ALA A 142 -0.09 -10.37 -4.33
CA ALA A 142 1.23 -9.80 -4.59
C ALA A 142 1.48 -8.52 -3.79
N VAL A 143 0.45 -7.67 -3.65
CA VAL A 143 0.50 -6.45 -2.83
C VAL A 143 0.71 -6.80 -1.37
N LYS A 144 -0.16 -7.66 -0.82
CA LYS A 144 -0.06 -8.11 0.58
C LYS A 144 1.30 -8.74 0.85
N LYS A 145 1.74 -9.67 -0.01
CA LYS A 145 3.06 -10.29 0.11
C LYS A 145 4.19 -9.26 0.14
N ALA A 146 4.19 -8.28 -0.75
CA ALA A 146 5.22 -7.24 -0.79
C ALA A 146 5.18 -6.33 0.45
N MET A 147 3.97 -5.98 0.90
CA MET A 147 3.75 -5.02 1.98
C MET A 147 3.99 -5.59 3.37
N ASN A 148 3.41 -6.76 3.66
CA ASN A 148 3.44 -7.36 5.00
C ASN A 148 3.86 -8.83 5.06
N GLY A 149 4.27 -9.44 3.93
CA GLY A 149 4.69 -10.83 3.87
C GLY A 149 3.57 -11.82 3.54
N GLY A 150 2.31 -11.36 3.51
CA GLY A 150 1.14 -12.17 3.23
C GLY A 150 0.17 -12.18 4.40
N GLN A 151 -1.08 -12.52 4.10
CA GLN A 151 -2.14 -12.55 5.10
C GLN A 151 -1.96 -13.73 6.05
N CYS A 152 -2.02 -13.49 7.35
CA CYS A 152 -2.05 -14.60 8.30
C CYS A 152 -3.34 -15.39 8.15
N GLN A 153 -3.23 -16.71 8.14
CA GLN A 153 -4.39 -17.57 8.27
C GLN A 153 -4.85 -17.63 9.71
N ASN A 154 -6.13 -17.34 9.97
CA ASN A 154 -6.67 -17.67 11.27
C ASN A 154 -8.20 -17.79 11.35
N GLY A 155 -8.64 -18.70 12.21
CA GLY A 155 -10.01 -18.77 12.75
C GLY A 155 -10.18 -18.00 14.08
N PHE A 156 -9.24 -17.09 14.43
CA PHE A 156 -9.29 -16.24 15.64
C PHE A 156 -9.25 -14.75 15.25
N SER A 157 -10.00 -13.90 15.96
CA SER A 157 -9.96 -12.43 15.87
C SER A 157 -9.39 -11.83 17.17
N PRO A 158 -8.36 -10.95 17.12
CA PRO A 158 -7.64 -10.48 15.93
C PRO A 158 -6.81 -11.59 15.26
N THR A 159 -6.60 -11.51 13.94
CA THR A 159 -5.89 -12.54 13.16
C THR A 159 -4.42 -12.65 13.59
N ARG A 160 -3.81 -11.51 13.95
CA ARG A 160 -2.42 -11.38 14.42
C ARG A 160 -2.33 -11.21 15.94
N ASN A 161 -1.12 -11.38 16.47
CA ASN A 161 -0.78 -10.96 17.83
C ASN A 161 -0.64 -9.43 17.93
N PRO A 162 -0.64 -8.83 19.14
CA PRO A 162 -0.45 -7.38 19.31
C PRO A 162 0.88 -6.82 18.78
N ASP A 163 1.85 -7.69 18.50
CA ASP A 163 3.14 -7.37 17.86
C ASP A 163 3.15 -7.65 16.34
N SER A 164 1.99 -7.92 15.74
CA SER A 164 1.73 -8.30 14.34
C SER A 164 2.23 -9.67 13.87
N THR A 165 2.75 -10.54 14.74
CA THR A 165 3.13 -11.90 14.33
C THR A 165 1.90 -12.78 14.04
N CYS A 166 2.02 -13.70 13.08
CA CYS A 166 1.01 -14.73 12.82
C CYS A 166 0.92 -15.69 14.02
N LYS A 167 -0.30 -15.99 14.46
CA LYS A 167 -0.54 -17.02 15.48
C LYS A 167 -0.31 -18.41 14.85
N PRO A 168 0.62 -19.22 15.38
CA PRO A 168 0.86 -20.56 14.83
C PRO A 168 -0.29 -21.51 15.17
N TYR A 169 -0.63 -22.40 14.24
CA TYR A 169 -1.63 -23.45 14.44
C TYR A 169 -1.25 -24.70 13.65
N GLY A 170 -2.06 -25.75 13.77
CA GLY A 170 -1.89 -27.01 13.06
C GLY A 170 -0.81 -27.91 13.65
N THR A 171 -0.53 -29.02 12.97
CA THR A 171 0.44 -30.04 13.36
C THR A 171 1.39 -30.33 12.20
N PRO A 172 2.61 -29.74 12.19
CA PRO A 172 3.26 -29.01 13.29
C PRO A 172 2.70 -27.60 13.50
N SER A 173 2.77 -27.08 14.73
CA SER A 173 2.31 -25.72 15.03
C SER A 173 3.24 -24.69 14.38
N LEU A 174 2.78 -24.07 13.30
CA LEU A 174 3.55 -23.15 12.46
C LEU A 174 2.72 -21.91 12.09
N PRO A 175 3.35 -20.73 11.93
CA PRO A 175 2.70 -19.60 11.29
C PRO A 175 2.27 -20.04 9.89
N THR A 176 1.11 -19.59 9.45
CA THR A 176 0.56 -19.95 8.15
C THR A 176 0.14 -18.69 7.43
N VAL A 177 0.60 -18.53 6.20
CA VAL A 177 0.13 -17.43 5.33
C VAL A 177 -0.85 -17.97 4.31
N ARG A 178 -1.86 -17.18 3.98
CA ARG A 178 -2.90 -17.51 3.01
C ARG A 178 -2.95 -16.51 1.87
N ALA A 179 -3.46 -16.96 0.74
CA ALA A 179 -4.05 -16.07 -0.25
C ALA A 179 -5.35 -15.46 0.31
N GLN A 180 -5.77 -14.34 -0.28
CA GLN A 180 -7.07 -13.73 -0.05
C GLN A 180 -8.17 -14.79 -0.18
N SER A 181 -9.15 -14.71 0.71
CA SER A 181 -10.29 -15.64 0.79
C SER A 181 -11.57 -14.91 1.16
N GLY A 182 -12.72 -15.49 0.81
CA GLY A 182 -14.02 -14.95 1.12
C GLY A 182 -14.26 -13.64 0.36
N THR A 183 -14.43 -12.53 1.08
CA THR A 183 -14.84 -11.28 0.45
C THR A 183 -13.83 -10.73 -0.54
N GLY A 184 -14.35 -10.19 -1.65
CA GLY A 184 -13.55 -9.49 -2.65
C GLY A 184 -12.91 -10.37 -3.72
N LEU A 185 -13.38 -11.61 -3.86
CA LEU A 185 -12.92 -12.55 -4.87
C LEU A 185 -13.94 -12.71 -6.00
N ALA A 186 -13.49 -13.35 -7.07
CA ALA A 186 -14.34 -13.94 -8.10
C ALA A 186 -13.68 -15.23 -8.60
N THR A 187 -14.48 -16.09 -9.21
CA THR A 187 -13.99 -17.32 -9.84
C THR A 187 -13.09 -16.98 -11.04
N GLU A 188 -11.88 -17.53 -11.04
CA GLU A 188 -10.88 -17.40 -12.10
C GLU A 188 -10.41 -18.79 -12.54
N THR A 189 -10.32 -19.04 -13.85
CA THR A 189 -9.87 -20.32 -14.40
C THR A 189 -8.54 -20.15 -15.13
N THR A 190 -7.57 -21.04 -14.88
CA THR A 190 -6.30 -21.02 -15.61
C THR A 190 -6.46 -21.42 -17.09
N PRO A 191 -5.52 -21.06 -17.97
CA PRO A 191 -5.39 -21.75 -19.26
C PRO A 191 -5.21 -23.27 -19.08
N ALA A 192 -5.62 -24.03 -20.09
CA ALA A 192 -5.48 -25.49 -20.11
C ALA A 192 -4.04 -25.94 -19.89
N VAL A 193 -3.82 -26.88 -18.98
CA VAL A 193 -2.54 -27.55 -18.77
C VAL A 193 -2.60 -28.95 -19.37
N PRO A 194 -1.87 -29.25 -20.46
CA PRO A 194 -2.01 -30.52 -21.15
C PRO A 194 -1.33 -31.70 -20.44
N LYS A 195 -1.75 -32.93 -20.77
CA LYS A 195 -0.98 -34.13 -20.45
C LYS A 195 0.34 -34.17 -21.24
N PRO A 196 1.36 -34.92 -20.79
CA PRO A 196 2.66 -34.96 -21.46
C PRO A 196 2.53 -35.48 -22.89
N SER A 197 3.17 -34.81 -23.85
CA SER A 197 3.29 -35.30 -25.23
C SER A 197 4.61 -34.84 -25.86
N GLY A 198 5.40 -35.78 -26.39
CA GLY A 198 6.63 -35.48 -27.14
C GLY A 198 7.57 -34.50 -26.42
N SER A 199 7.85 -33.36 -27.05
CA SER A 199 8.73 -32.29 -26.56
C SER A 199 8.14 -31.38 -25.47
N ASN A 200 6.88 -31.59 -25.04
CA ASN A 200 6.17 -30.70 -24.11
C ASN A 200 6.36 -31.06 -22.62
N ALA A 201 7.53 -31.59 -22.25
CA ALA A 201 7.80 -32.04 -20.87
C ALA A 201 7.66 -30.92 -19.82
N ASP A 202 7.81 -29.66 -20.24
CA ASP A 202 7.71 -28.49 -19.36
C ASP A 202 6.30 -27.86 -19.33
N LEU A 203 5.36 -28.29 -20.18
CA LEU A 203 4.03 -27.69 -20.29
C LEU A 203 2.93 -28.52 -19.63
N THR A 204 3.29 -29.51 -18.81
CA THR A 204 2.35 -30.55 -18.37
C THR A 204 2.03 -30.51 -16.88
N TYR A 205 0.82 -30.95 -16.51
CA TYR A 205 0.39 -31.12 -15.12
C TYR A 205 1.04 -32.33 -14.44
N VAL A 206 1.53 -33.32 -15.19
CA VAL A 206 2.11 -34.54 -14.61
C VAL A 206 3.42 -34.21 -13.90
N GLY A 207 3.49 -34.58 -12.63
CA GLY A 207 4.62 -34.21 -11.75
C GLY A 207 4.55 -32.77 -11.23
N ARG A 208 3.41 -32.09 -11.42
CA ARG A 208 3.11 -30.77 -10.84
C ARG A 208 2.00 -30.80 -9.80
N ILE A 209 1.08 -31.74 -9.92
CA ILE A 209 0.01 -32.03 -8.96
C ILE A 209 0.00 -33.55 -8.66
N PRO A 210 -0.58 -34.00 -7.55
CA PRO A 210 -0.64 -35.43 -7.21
C PRO A 210 -1.43 -36.24 -8.22
N ALA A 211 -1.02 -37.48 -8.51
CA ALA A 211 -1.70 -38.37 -9.45
C ALA A 211 -3.14 -38.73 -9.06
N ALA A 212 -3.48 -38.60 -7.78
CA ALA A 212 -4.84 -38.81 -7.29
C ALA A 212 -5.81 -37.71 -7.74
N THR A 213 -5.32 -36.53 -8.12
CA THR A 213 -6.17 -35.37 -8.48
C THR A 213 -6.49 -35.29 -9.97
N TYR A 214 -6.09 -36.28 -10.76
CA TYR A 214 -6.38 -36.35 -12.20
C TYR A 214 -6.67 -37.79 -12.66
N PRO A 215 -7.70 -38.45 -12.09
CA PRO A 215 -8.05 -39.82 -12.47
C PRO A 215 -8.37 -39.91 -13.98
N GLY A 216 -8.13 -41.08 -14.59
CA GLY A 216 -8.45 -41.29 -16.00
C GLY A 216 -7.52 -40.61 -17.02
N THR A 217 -6.52 -39.84 -16.57
CA THR A 217 -5.47 -39.19 -17.40
C THR A 217 -6.05 -38.25 -18.48
N PRO A 218 -6.76 -37.19 -18.07
CA PRO A 218 -7.41 -36.28 -19.00
C PRO A 218 -6.42 -35.58 -19.92
N ASN A 219 -6.90 -35.13 -21.08
CA ASN A 219 -6.06 -34.43 -22.05
C ASN A 219 -5.54 -33.09 -21.52
N ASN A 220 -6.35 -32.40 -20.72
CA ASN A 220 -6.02 -31.15 -20.06
C ASN A 220 -6.52 -31.18 -18.61
N ILE A 221 -5.93 -30.32 -17.79
CA ILE A 221 -6.42 -29.95 -16.47
C ILE A 221 -6.53 -28.43 -16.43
N TYR A 222 -7.51 -27.93 -15.67
CA TYR A 222 -7.72 -26.54 -15.34
C TYR A 222 -7.69 -26.39 -13.82
N ILE A 223 -7.19 -25.24 -13.37
CA ILE A 223 -7.27 -24.85 -11.96
C ILE A 223 -8.26 -23.70 -11.86
N HIS A 224 -9.27 -23.89 -11.04
CA HIS A 224 -10.27 -22.90 -10.68
C HIS A 224 -9.88 -22.31 -9.33
N ILE A 225 -9.82 -20.99 -9.24
CA ILE A 225 -9.73 -20.29 -7.97
C ILE A 225 -11.07 -19.63 -7.73
N GLU A 226 -11.77 -20.07 -6.69
CA GLU A 226 -13.17 -19.75 -6.50
C GLU A 226 -13.36 -18.46 -5.70
N ASP A 227 -14.61 -17.99 -5.63
CA ASP A 227 -15.00 -16.74 -4.99
C ASP A 227 -15.03 -16.81 -3.45
N ASP A 228 -14.88 -18.00 -2.88
CA ASP A 228 -14.59 -18.26 -1.46
C ASP A 228 -13.09 -18.38 -1.15
N GLY A 229 -12.25 -18.48 -2.17
CA GLY A 229 -10.79 -18.59 -2.04
C GLY A 229 -10.25 -20.02 -2.11
N ASP A 230 -11.09 -20.95 -2.58
CA ASP A 230 -10.73 -22.35 -2.72
C ASP A 230 -10.03 -22.61 -4.07
N MET A 231 -9.27 -23.70 -4.12
CA MET A 231 -8.59 -24.16 -5.32
C MET A 231 -9.19 -25.48 -5.75
N CYS A 232 -9.78 -25.52 -6.94
CA CYS A 232 -10.37 -26.73 -7.49
C CYS A 232 -9.66 -27.18 -8.78
N ILE A 233 -9.49 -28.48 -8.93
CA ILE A 233 -8.81 -29.13 -10.05
C ILE A 233 -9.83 -29.91 -10.87
N ASP A 234 -9.90 -29.59 -12.16
CA ASP A 234 -10.92 -30.07 -13.10
C ASP A 234 -10.26 -30.47 -14.44
N GLU A 235 -10.87 -31.32 -15.25
CA GLU A 235 -10.47 -31.57 -16.64
C GLU A 235 -11.10 -30.64 -17.67
N ASP A 236 -12.07 -29.82 -17.28
CA ASP A 236 -12.78 -28.90 -18.15
C ASP A 236 -12.66 -27.42 -17.72
N ASN A 237 -13.14 -26.52 -18.57
CA ASN A 237 -13.00 -25.07 -18.36
C ASN A 237 -14.26 -24.41 -17.80
N GLY A 238 -15.11 -25.19 -17.13
CA GLY A 238 -16.28 -24.75 -16.42
C GLY A 238 -15.96 -23.71 -15.34
N THR A 239 -16.99 -23.06 -14.82
CA THR A 239 -16.86 -22.10 -13.72
C THR A 239 -17.39 -22.65 -12.40
N ASN A 240 -17.89 -23.88 -12.39
CA ASN A 240 -18.37 -24.58 -11.20
C ASN A 240 -17.40 -25.74 -10.98
N CYS A 241 -16.79 -25.86 -9.80
CA CYS A 241 -15.93 -26.99 -9.46
C CYS A 241 -16.10 -27.26 -7.96
N PRO A 242 -16.61 -28.42 -7.52
CA PRO A 242 -16.94 -29.60 -8.32
C PRO A 242 -18.20 -29.39 -9.16
N ASP A 243 -18.21 -29.98 -10.36
CA ASP A 243 -19.39 -30.06 -11.19
C ASP A 243 -20.07 -31.43 -11.07
N GLY A 244 -21.04 -31.72 -11.95
CA GLY A 244 -21.89 -32.91 -11.83
C GLY A 244 -21.48 -34.06 -12.75
N ASP A 245 -20.29 -33.99 -13.36
CA ASP A 245 -19.90 -34.88 -14.43
C ASP A 245 -19.27 -36.20 -13.93
N SER A 246 -18.47 -36.87 -14.77
CA SER A 246 -17.89 -38.19 -14.45
C SER A 246 -16.45 -38.15 -13.95
N PHE A 247 -15.79 -37.00 -14.02
CA PHE A 247 -14.50 -36.81 -13.39
C PHE A 247 -14.69 -36.59 -11.89
N ALA A 248 -13.61 -36.83 -11.16
CA ALA A 248 -13.61 -36.62 -9.72
C ALA A 248 -12.68 -35.46 -9.44
N GLU A 249 -13.27 -34.29 -9.28
CA GLU A 249 -12.62 -33.04 -9.00
C GLU A 249 -11.95 -33.09 -7.63
N THR A 250 -10.86 -32.35 -7.50
CA THR A 250 -10.19 -32.17 -6.22
C THR A 250 -10.31 -30.72 -5.79
N GLU A 251 -11.09 -30.51 -4.73
CA GLU A 251 -11.28 -29.21 -4.10
C GLU A 251 -10.37 -29.10 -2.88
N LEU A 252 -9.64 -27.99 -2.81
CA LEU A 252 -8.81 -27.60 -1.67
C LEU A 252 -9.43 -26.35 -1.07
N ASN A 253 -10.03 -26.50 0.12
CA ASN A 253 -10.83 -25.47 0.79
C ASN A 253 -10.05 -24.23 1.26
N GLN A 254 -8.79 -24.11 0.83
CA GLN A 254 -7.96 -22.95 1.07
C GLN A 254 -6.65 -22.99 0.27
N ILE A 255 -6.16 -21.82 -0.15
CA ILE A 255 -4.76 -21.63 -0.53
C ILE A 255 -3.97 -21.04 0.65
N ALA A 256 -3.37 -21.91 1.46
CA ALA A 256 -2.56 -21.53 2.62
C ALA A 256 -1.29 -22.38 2.75
N PHE A 257 -0.23 -21.81 3.30
CA PHE A 257 1.09 -22.43 3.38
C PHE A 257 1.65 -22.34 4.79
N ALA A 258 2.01 -23.50 5.36
CA ALA A 258 2.74 -23.58 6.61
C ALA A 258 4.15 -23.00 6.42
N MET A 259 4.53 -22.04 7.26
CA MET A 259 5.79 -21.32 7.18
C MET A 259 6.70 -21.67 8.35
N TYR A 260 7.94 -22.05 8.08
CA TYR A 260 8.94 -22.30 9.14
C TYR A 260 9.48 -21.00 9.75
N SER A 261 9.39 -19.91 9.00
CA SER A 261 9.65 -18.54 9.46
C SER A 261 8.59 -17.66 8.84
N GLU A 262 7.97 -16.80 9.65
CA GLU A 262 6.99 -15.83 9.16
C GLU A 262 7.66 -14.92 8.10
N PRO A 263 7.09 -14.82 6.89
CA PRO A 263 7.57 -13.88 5.89
C PRO A 263 7.23 -12.44 6.32
N THR A 264 8.13 -11.51 6.04
CA THR A 264 7.96 -10.07 6.32
C THR A 264 8.00 -9.27 5.03
N GLY A 265 7.20 -8.21 4.94
CA GLY A 265 7.21 -7.27 3.82
C GLY A 265 7.92 -5.96 4.14
N VAL A 266 7.79 -5.00 3.22
CA VAL A 266 8.46 -3.69 3.35
C VAL A 266 8.03 -2.92 4.60
N ILE A 267 6.75 -3.02 5.01
CA ILE A 267 6.25 -2.30 6.19
C ILE A 267 7.02 -2.75 7.44
N GLN A 268 7.26 -4.04 7.63
CA GLN A 268 8.04 -4.49 8.79
C GLN A 268 9.52 -4.08 8.70
N GLN A 269 10.08 -4.01 7.49
CA GLN A 269 11.50 -3.67 7.28
C GLN A 269 11.80 -2.18 7.58
N ILE A 270 10.92 -1.27 7.17
CA ILE A 270 11.12 0.18 7.37
C ILE A 270 10.19 0.80 8.41
N GLY A 271 9.31 0.00 9.02
CA GLY A 271 8.32 0.37 10.03
C GLY A 271 8.82 1.31 11.11
N PRO A 272 9.94 1.01 11.80
CA PRO A 272 10.49 1.86 12.85
C PRO A 272 11.00 3.23 12.37
N GLN A 273 11.18 3.43 11.06
CA GLN A 273 11.79 4.63 10.48
C GLN A 273 10.75 5.64 9.97
N ALA A 274 9.46 5.28 9.91
CA ALA A 274 8.41 6.13 9.37
C ALA A 274 7.06 5.94 10.09
N ARG A 275 6.21 6.95 10.01
CA ARG A 275 4.84 6.93 10.52
C ARG A 275 3.90 6.58 9.38
N PHE A 276 3.41 5.34 9.37
CA PHE A 276 2.56 4.84 8.31
C PHE A 276 1.09 5.18 8.51
N ALA A 277 0.41 5.40 7.39
CA ALA A 277 -1.04 5.31 7.28
C ALA A 277 -1.42 4.45 6.08
N LEU A 278 -2.52 3.71 6.19
CA LEU A 278 -3.11 2.98 5.08
C LEU A 278 -4.42 3.64 4.68
N ALA A 279 -4.48 4.11 3.43
CA ALA A 279 -5.69 4.53 2.74
C ALA A 279 -6.05 3.52 1.66
N VAL A 280 -7.33 3.21 1.52
CA VAL A 280 -7.89 2.36 0.45
C VAL A 280 -9.09 3.05 -0.18
N PHE A 281 -9.48 2.69 -1.40
CA PHE A 281 -10.70 3.25 -2.00
C PHE A 281 -11.94 2.82 -1.22
N ASN A 282 -12.92 3.71 -1.14
CA ASN A 282 -14.10 3.47 -0.30
C ASN A 282 -15.07 2.43 -0.93
N ASN A 283 -15.81 1.72 -0.07
CA ASN A 283 -16.50 0.46 -0.38
C ASN A 283 -18.01 0.56 -0.73
N SER A 284 -18.65 1.72 -0.59
CA SER A 284 -20.05 1.88 -1.01
C SER A 284 -20.21 2.03 -2.52
N GLY A 285 -21.30 1.50 -3.08
CA GLY A 285 -21.56 1.45 -4.53
C GLY A 285 -21.82 2.81 -5.21
N ALA A 286 -21.54 3.93 -4.55
CA ALA A 286 -21.65 5.29 -5.08
C ALA A 286 -20.32 6.07 -4.97
N ASP A 287 -19.21 5.36 -4.72
CA ASP A 287 -18.11 5.93 -3.97
C ASP A 287 -17.04 6.67 -4.76
N ASN A 288 -16.79 7.88 -4.27
CA ASN A 288 -15.69 8.74 -4.63
C ASN A 288 -14.74 8.82 -3.42
N GLY A 289 -13.42 8.79 -3.63
CA GLY A 289 -12.43 8.98 -2.57
C GLY A 289 -12.02 7.71 -1.83
N LEU A 290 -11.57 7.87 -0.57
CA LEU A 290 -10.88 6.83 0.19
C LEU A 290 -11.47 6.60 1.58
N ARG A 291 -10.93 5.60 2.28
CA ARG A 291 -11.03 5.40 3.73
C ARG A 291 -9.64 5.12 4.30
N ILE A 292 -9.29 5.75 5.42
CA ILE A 292 -8.04 5.49 6.16
C ILE A 292 -8.30 4.43 7.23
N LEU A 293 -7.72 3.25 7.04
CA LEU A 293 -7.82 2.10 7.96
C LEU A 293 -6.86 2.23 9.14
N THR A 294 -5.72 2.89 8.95
CA THR A 294 -4.77 3.23 10.03
C THR A 294 -4.29 4.66 9.84
N GLY A 295 -4.51 5.52 10.82
CA GLY A 295 -4.02 6.90 10.80
C GLY A 295 -2.51 7.00 10.97
N VAL A 296 -1.92 8.13 10.55
CA VAL A 296 -0.46 8.34 10.59
C VAL A 296 0.10 8.18 12.00
N GLY A 297 0.95 7.17 12.20
CA GLY A 297 1.55 6.88 13.50
C GLY A 297 0.58 6.32 14.54
N SER A 298 -0.67 6.02 14.16
CA SER A 298 -1.65 5.35 15.01
C SER A 298 -1.26 3.90 15.24
N ARG A 299 -1.55 3.38 16.43
CA ARG A 299 -1.45 1.94 16.75
C ARG A 299 -2.81 1.26 16.79
N GLN A 300 -3.81 1.85 16.12
CA GLN A 300 -5.13 1.28 15.92
C GLN A 300 -5.44 1.16 14.43
N SER A 301 -5.93 0.00 14.03
CA SER A 301 -6.50 -0.31 12.71
C SER A 301 -8.02 -0.42 12.81
N ILE A 302 -8.68 -0.42 11.65
CA ILE A 302 -10.13 -0.56 11.52
C ILE A 302 -10.41 -1.47 10.33
N ASP A 303 -11.32 -2.42 10.51
CA ASP A 303 -11.77 -3.28 9.42
C ASP A 303 -12.28 -2.47 8.23
N PHE A 304 -11.87 -2.87 7.03
CA PHE A 304 -12.30 -2.22 5.80
C PHE A 304 -13.84 -2.20 5.64
N ALA A 305 -14.49 -3.32 5.94
CA ALA A 305 -15.94 -3.49 5.82
C ALA A 305 -16.72 -3.19 7.10
N GLY A 306 -16.04 -2.81 8.19
CA GLY A 306 -16.61 -2.76 9.53
C GLY A 306 -16.30 -1.46 10.27
N THR A 307 -16.59 -1.50 11.56
CA THR A 307 -16.23 -0.45 12.53
C THR A 307 -15.47 -1.01 13.73
N THR A 308 -15.06 -2.29 13.65
CA THR A 308 -14.20 -2.91 14.66
C THR A 308 -12.89 -2.15 14.70
N VAL A 309 -12.42 -1.86 15.90
CA VAL A 309 -11.15 -1.17 16.11
C VAL A 309 -10.24 -2.13 16.86
N GLU A 310 -9.11 -2.44 16.26
CA GLU A 310 -8.08 -3.28 16.89
C GLU A 310 -6.93 -2.40 17.38
N THR A 311 -6.24 -2.83 18.44
CA THR A 311 -5.17 -2.05 19.06
C THR A 311 -3.90 -2.87 19.20
N PHE A 312 -2.81 -2.30 18.70
CA PHE A 312 -1.50 -2.94 18.63
C PHE A 312 -0.48 -2.20 19.49
N ASN A 313 0.70 -2.82 19.61
CA ASN A 313 1.84 -2.24 20.33
C ASN A 313 2.48 -1.09 19.54
N THR A 314 2.47 -1.16 18.21
CA THR A 314 3.18 -0.25 17.30
C THR A 314 2.30 0.13 16.09
N ASN A 315 2.63 1.24 15.43
CA ASN A 315 2.02 1.67 14.17
C ASN A 315 2.34 0.70 13.04
N THR A 316 3.54 0.12 13.02
CA THR A 316 3.89 -0.94 12.07
C THR A 316 2.95 -2.13 12.21
N ALA A 317 2.62 -2.53 13.44
CA ALA A 317 1.73 -3.66 13.68
C ALA A 317 0.28 -3.37 13.26
N ALA A 318 -0.24 -2.17 13.57
CA ALA A 318 -1.55 -1.74 13.09
C ALA A 318 -1.60 -1.63 11.56
N MET A 319 -0.52 -1.17 10.93
CA MET A 319 -0.40 -1.08 9.48
C MET A 319 -0.42 -2.47 8.82
N VAL A 320 0.30 -3.43 9.39
CA VAL A 320 0.33 -4.82 8.90
C VAL A 320 -1.06 -5.46 8.95
N ASP A 321 -1.79 -5.21 10.04
CA ASP A 321 -3.16 -5.68 10.22
C ASP A 321 -4.13 -5.03 9.23
N ALA A 322 -4.09 -3.72 9.07
CA ALA A 322 -4.94 -3.01 8.12
C ALA A 322 -4.73 -3.46 6.66
N VAL A 323 -3.50 -3.87 6.29
CA VAL A 323 -3.22 -4.48 4.98
C VAL A 323 -3.89 -5.85 4.85
N ASP A 324 -3.90 -6.67 5.91
CA ASP A 324 -4.56 -7.99 5.91
C ASP A 324 -6.07 -7.88 5.73
N GLU A 325 -6.69 -6.84 6.30
CA GLU A 325 -8.14 -6.65 6.31
C GLU A 325 -8.68 -5.96 5.05
N ALA A 326 -7.82 -5.28 4.30
CA ALA A 326 -8.20 -4.75 3.00
C ALA A 326 -8.45 -5.90 2.00
N PHE A 327 -9.39 -5.70 1.09
CA PHE A 327 -9.71 -6.63 0.01
C PHE A 327 -10.29 -5.93 -1.22
N PRO A 328 -10.17 -6.51 -2.43
CA PRO A 328 -10.72 -5.91 -3.66
C PRO A 328 -12.24 -5.76 -3.57
N ALA A 329 -12.79 -4.58 -3.87
CA ALA A 329 -14.23 -4.36 -3.72
C ALA A 329 -14.85 -3.27 -4.62
N THR A 330 -14.07 -2.32 -5.13
CA THR A 330 -14.64 -1.06 -5.62
C THR A 330 -14.00 -0.57 -6.94
N TRP A 331 -14.27 0.68 -7.32
CA TRP A 331 -13.68 1.39 -8.45
C TRP A 331 -12.32 2.01 -8.08
N THR A 332 -11.71 2.76 -9.00
CA THR A 332 -10.37 3.35 -8.87
C THR A 332 -10.43 4.89 -8.95
N PRO A 333 -11.06 5.59 -7.97
CA PRO A 333 -11.20 7.06 -7.98
C PRO A 333 -9.90 7.74 -7.54
N LEU A 334 -8.87 7.69 -8.40
CA LEU A 334 -7.50 8.08 -8.05
C LEU A 334 -7.41 9.56 -7.65
N GLY A 335 -7.98 10.47 -8.43
CA GLY A 335 -7.98 11.90 -8.17
C GLY A 335 -8.69 12.26 -6.87
N GLU A 336 -9.91 11.75 -6.64
CA GLU A 336 -10.68 11.99 -5.42
C GLU A 336 -10.00 11.41 -4.20
N SER A 337 -9.38 10.24 -4.34
CA SER A 337 -8.68 9.59 -3.23
C SER A 337 -7.49 10.44 -2.81
N LEU A 338 -6.64 10.87 -3.74
CA LEU A 338 -5.53 11.76 -3.41
C LEU A 338 -6.02 13.10 -2.84
N TYR A 339 -7.16 13.60 -3.33
CA TYR A 339 -7.78 14.81 -2.82
C TYR A 339 -8.22 14.65 -1.36
N GLU A 340 -8.82 13.52 -1.00
CA GLU A 340 -9.16 13.20 0.40
C GLU A 340 -7.92 13.03 1.29
N VAL A 341 -6.80 12.50 0.76
CA VAL A 341 -5.52 12.48 1.50
C VAL A 341 -5.05 13.90 1.81
N ALA A 342 -5.12 14.82 0.84
CA ALA A 342 -4.78 16.22 1.06
C ALA A 342 -5.68 16.86 2.12
N ARG A 343 -6.98 16.51 2.14
CA ARG A 343 -7.93 16.98 3.16
C ARG A 343 -7.65 16.39 4.54
N TYR A 344 -7.23 15.14 4.63
CA TYR A 344 -6.76 14.53 5.88
C TYR A 344 -5.54 15.27 6.44
N VAL A 345 -4.55 15.59 5.60
CA VAL A 345 -3.36 16.37 6.00
C VAL A 345 -3.73 17.78 6.42
N ALA A 346 -4.67 18.42 5.70
CA ALA A 346 -5.25 19.70 6.04
C ALA A 346 -6.14 19.67 7.30
N GLN A 347 -6.51 18.49 7.78
CA GLN A 347 -7.44 18.25 8.89
C GLN A 347 -8.83 18.89 8.68
N VAL A 348 -9.33 18.90 7.45
CA VAL A 348 -10.69 19.34 7.08
C VAL A 348 -11.58 18.13 6.79
N ASN A 349 -12.90 18.27 6.91
CA ASN A 349 -13.85 17.16 6.72
C ASN A 349 -13.80 16.61 5.29
N SER A 350 -14.22 15.36 5.10
CA SER A 350 -14.36 14.75 3.78
C SER A 350 -15.23 15.59 2.86
N ALA A 351 -14.82 15.72 1.59
CA ALA A 351 -15.63 16.34 0.56
C ALA A 351 -16.80 15.44 0.13
N PHE A 352 -16.65 14.12 0.29
CA PHE A 352 -17.58 13.11 -0.22
C PHE A 352 -18.46 12.51 0.89
N TYR A 353 -17.95 12.39 2.12
CA TYR A 353 -18.68 11.82 3.27
C TYR A 353 -18.59 12.68 4.52
N THR A 354 -19.43 13.70 4.58
CA THR A 354 -19.35 14.75 5.61
C THR A 354 -19.87 14.36 6.99
N THR A 355 -20.50 13.19 7.14
CA THR A 355 -21.21 12.77 8.37
C THR A 355 -20.65 11.52 9.04
N GLN A 356 -19.71 10.82 8.40
CA GLN A 356 -19.16 9.56 8.88
C GLN A 356 -17.63 9.59 8.97
N TYR A 357 -17.05 8.53 9.51
CA TYR A 357 -15.60 8.38 9.54
C TYR A 357 -15.08 8.08 8.13
N VAL A 358 -14.06 8.84 7.71
CA VAL A 358 -13.28 8.63 6.48
C VAL A 358 -11.81 8.51 6.85
N TYR A 359 -11.35 9.47 7.64
CA TYR A 359 -10.03 9.54 8.25
C TYR A 359 -10.10 10.27 9.57
N PRO A 360 -9.06 10.18 10.42
CA PRO A 360 -9.04 10.86 11.71
C PRO A 360 -9.04 12.40 11.57
N ILE A 361 -9.87 13.08 12.38
CA ILE A 361 -9.95 14.56 12.43
C ILE A 361 -9.85 15.03 13.88
N ALA A 362 -8.85 15.87 14.14
CA ALA A 362 -8.48 16.32 15.48
C ALA A 362 -9.18 17.61 15.94
N PHE A 363 -9.89 18.30 15.04
CA PHE A 363 -10.48 19.62 15.27
C PHE A 363 -12.01 19.61 15.14
N SER A 364 -12.70 20.32 16.04
CA SER A 364 -14.16 20.43 16.07
C SER A 364 -14.67 21.68 15.36
N GLY A 365 -15.91 21.62 14.87
CA GLY A 365 -16.59 22.76 14.26
C GLY A 365 -15.97 23.20 12.92
N GLY A 366 -16.52 24.29 12.36
CA GLY A 366 -16.04 24.86 11.11
C GLY A 366 -16.00 23.86 9.95
N THR A 367 -14.89 23.88 9.20
CA THR A 367 -14.63 23.03 8.03
C THR A 367 -14.26 21.59 8.39
N SER A 368 -13.90 21.31 9.64
CA SER A 368 -13.47 19.99 10.11
C SER A 368 -14.61 19.17 10.70
N ASN A 369 -15.45 19.81 11.51
CA ASN A 369 -16.62 19.20 12.15
C ASN A 369 -16.34 17.85 12.88
N GLY A 370 -15.12 17.66 13.41
CA GLY A 370 -14.73 16.43 14.10
C GLY A 370 -15.55 16.18 15.37
N VAL A 371 -15.93 14.92 15.60
CA VAL A 371 -16.67 14.50 16.80
C VAL A 371 -15.74 14.37 18.01
N SER A 372 -16.32 14.45 19.22
CA SER A 372 -15.58 14.28 20.47
C SER A 372 -14.78 12.97 20.52
N PHE A 373 -13.69 12.97 21.28
CA PHE A 373 -12.89 11.77 21.53
C PHE A 373 -13.75 10.65 22.14
N GLY A 374 -13.63 9.43 21.62
CA GLY A 374 -14.45 8.28 22.04
C GLY A 374 -15.84 8.22 21.39
N SER A 375 -16.20 9.17 20.52
CA SER A 375 -17.45 9.13 19.74
C SER A 375 -17.21 8.58 18.34
N SER A 376 -18.21 7.88 17.79
CA SER A 376 -18.22 7.47 16.38
C SER A 376 -18.74 8.62 15.51
N GLY A 377 -18.17 8.77 14.31
CA GLY A 377 -18.61 9.78 13.33
C GLY A 377 -17.43 10.45 12.66
N VAL A 378 -17.62 11.70 12.23
CA VAL A 378 -16.59 12.51 11.55
C VAL A 378 -15.29 12.53 12.36
N GLY A 379 -14.25 11.88 11.84
CA GLY A 379 -12.94 11.82 12.47
C GLY A 379 -12.78 10.90 13.67
N GLY A 380 -13.87 10.29 14.19
CA GLY A 380 -13.86 9.51 15.43
C GLY A 380 -14.26 8.06 15.21
N ILE A 381 -13.51 7.16 15.85
CA ILE A 381 -13.65 5.70 15.70
C ILE A 381 -14.41 5.04 16.85
N GLY A 382 -15.06 5.83 17.72
CA GLY A 382 -15.90 5.33 18.81
C GLY A 382 -15.15 5.03 20.11
N GLY A 383 -15.84 4.36 21.04
CA GLY A 383 -15.38 4.21 22.43
C GLY A 383 -14.11 3.37 22.61
N ALA A 384 -13.67 2.66 21.56
CA ALA A 384 -12.41 1.92 21.54
C ALA A 384 -11.20 2.81 21.21
N GLU A 385 -11.42 4.07 20.83
CA GLU A 385 -10.35 5.02 20.52
C GLU A 385 -9.41 5.22 21.72
N ILE A 386 -8.11 5.18 21.48
CA ILE A 386 -7.08 5.45 22.49
C ILE A 386 -6.42 6.81 22.28
N SER A 387 -6.03 7.45 23.37
CA SER A 387 -5.33 8.73 23.29
C SER A 387 -3.86 8.51 22.97
N ALA A 388 -3.26 9.43 22.18
CA ALA A 388 -1.82 9.46 21.94
C ALA A 388 -1.00 10.05 23.12
N LEU A 389 -1.67 10.47 24.19
CA LEU A 389 -1.09 11.11 25.37
C LEU A 389 -0.86 10.11 26.51
N THR A 390 0.16 10.34 27.35
CA THR A 390 0.38 9.59 28.60
C THR A 390 0.42 10.52 29.82
N GLY A 391 0.20 9.95 31.01
CA GLY A 391 0.34 10.68 32.27
C GLY A 391 -0.62 11.87 32.39
N ALA A 392 -0.07 13.06 32.62
CA ALA A 392 -0.82 14.31 32.81
C ALA A 392 -0.80 15.23 31.57
N GLU A 393 -0.38 14.73 30.42
CA GLU A 393 -0.38 15.49 29.17
C GLU A 393 -1.80 15.85 28.73
N VAL A 394 -1.94 17.01 28.09
CA VAL A 394 -3.19 17.48 27.49
C VAL A 394 -2.92 17.98 26.08
N CYS A 395 -3.93 17.90 25.21
CA CYS A 395 -3.79 18.44 23.86
C CYS A 395 -3.60 19.97 23.89
N PRO A 396 -2.84 20.54 22.94
CA PRO A 396 -2.76 22.00 22.79
C PRO A 396 -4.13 22.64 22.56
N PRO A 397 -4.29 23.95 22.86
CA PRO A 397 -5.53 24.67 22.56
C PRO A 397 -5.92 24.55 21.07
N GLY A 398 -7.21 24.38 20.80
CA GLY A 398 -7.76 24.22 19.44
C GLY A 398 -8.12 22.78 19.08
N TYR A 399 -7.39 21.80 19.63
CA TYR A 399 -7.73 20.39 19.47
C TYR A 399 -8.98 20.00 20.25
N ILE A 400 -9.70 19.01 19.74
CA ILE A 400 -10.67 18.26 20.54
C ILE A 400 -9.93 17.58 21.69
N ASN A 401 -10.48 17.67 22.90
CA ASN A 401 -9.88 17.07 24.10
C ASN A 401 -9.50 15.60 23.86
N ASN A 402 -8.23 15.26 24.12
CA ASN A 402 -7.60 13.94 23.94
C ASN A 402 -7.45 13.43 22.50
N ALA A 403 -7.94 14.16 21.49
CA ALA A 403 -7.95 13.73 20.09
C ALA A 403 -6.79 14.30 19.24
N CYS A 404 -5.81 14.97 19.84
CA CYS A 404 -4.65 15.51 19.12
C CYS A 404 -3.85 14.44 18.36
N GLY A 405 -3.90 13.18 18.81
CA GLY A 405 -3.31 12.05 18.09
C GLY A 405 -3.93 11.74 16.71
N ARG A 406 -5.09 12.34 16.38
CA ARG A 406 -5.71 12.22 15.06
C ARG A 406 -4.99 13.09 13.99
N ASP A 407 -4.25 14.12 14.41
CA ASP A 407 -3.53 15.02 13.51
C ASP A 407 -2.23 14.34 13.02
N PRO A 408 -2.00 14.22 11.70
CA PRO A 408 -0.79 13.59 11.16
C PRO A 408 0.51 14.31 11.57
N PHE A 409 0.44 15.56 12.05
CA PHE A 409 1.60 16.31 12.54
C PHE A 409 1.76 16.25 14.07
N PHE A 410 0.94 15.49 14.78
CA PHE A 410 1.08 15.33 16.24
C PHE A 410 1.82 14.04 16.58
N TYR A 411 2.86 14.16 17.40
CA TYR A 411 3.72 13.07 17.85
C TYR A 411 3.40 12.79 19.31
N GLY A 412 2.80 11.63 19.56
CA GLY A 412 2.35 11.22 20.90
C GLY A 412 3.37 10.42 21.68
N SER A 413 3.28 10.51 23.00
CA SER A 413 4.04 9.70 23.95
C SER A 413 3.44 8.30 24.17
N ASN A 414 2.15 8.08 23.88
CA ASN A 414 1.45 6.80 24.07
C ASN A 414 1.60 5.86 22.86
N HIS A 415 2.85 5.53 22.54
CA HIS A 415 3.22 4.60 21.47
C HIS A 415 4.48 3.82 21.92
N THR A 416 4.73 2.63 21.38
CA THR A 416 5.93 1.82 21.75
C THR A 416 6.79 1.54 20.51
N PRO A 417 8.02 2.07 20.40
CA PRO A 417 8.58 3.16 21.21
C PRO A 417 7.83 4.47 20.95
N ALA A 418 7.84 5.41 21.89
CA ALA A 418 7.10 6.66 21.75
C ALA A 418 7.57 7.46 20.52
N TRP A 419 6.63 8.12 19.81
CA TRP A 419 6.98 9.02 18.71
C TRP A 419 7.69 10.29 19.21
N ALA A 420 7.36 10.72 20.43
CA ALA A 420 8.08 11.77 21.15
C ALA A 420 8.08 11.46 22.66
N SER A 421 9.14 11.87 23.37
CA SER A 421 9.25 11.70 24.82
C SER A 421 8.20 12.51 25.59
N SER A 422 7.87 13.69 25.07
CA SER A 422 6.73 14.51 25.47
C SER A 422 5.91 14.77 24.21
N SER A 423 4.59 14.57 24.31
CA SER A 423 3.70 14.75 23.18
C SER A 423 3.78 16.17 22.62
N THR A 424 3.98 16.30 21.30
CA THR A 424 4.20 17.60 20.65
C THR A 424 3.71 17.63 19.21
N GLN A 425 3.33 18.81 18.73
CA GLN A 425 3.10 19.06 17.31
C GLN A 425 4.44 19.30 16.60
N VAL A 426 4.63 18.70 15.42
CA VAL A 426 5.89 18.77 14.64
C VAL A 426 5.63 19.33 13.26
N ARG A 427 6.14 20.54 13.01
CA ARG A 427 5.91 21.30 11.77
C ARG A 427 6.81 20.93 10.59
N CYS A 428 7.99 20.35 10.86
CA CYS A 428 8.98 20.06 9.82
C CYS A 428 8.86 18.64 9.23
N CYS A 429 7.89 17.85 9.70
CA CYS A 429 7.65 16.50 9.20
C CYS A 429 7.28 16.54 7.71
N LYS A 430 7.91 15.68 6.90
CA LYS A 430 7.54 15.48 5.50
C LYS A 430 6.41 14.46 5.40
N THR A 431 5.52 14.65 4.43
CA THR A 431 4.43 13.71 4.13
C THR A 431 4.56 13.19 2.71
N PHE A 432 4.81 11.90 2.62
CA PHE A 432 4.88 11.17 1.36
C PHE A 432 3.59 10.40 1.15
N VAL A 433 3.08 10.41 -0.08
CA VAL A 433 1.95 9.59 -0.50
C VAL A 433 2.43 8.62 -1.57
N MET A 434 2.29 7.32 -1.32
CA MET A 434 2.58 6.29 -2.32
C MET A 434 1.25 5.78 -2.88
N VAL A 435 0.97 6.11 -4.13
CA VAL A 435 -0.19 5.59 -4.86
C VAL A 435 0.21 4.28 -5.51
N PHE A 436 -0.39 3.18 -5.05
CA PHE A 436 -0.23 1.85 -5.63
C PHE A 436 -1.50 1.51 -6.37
N THR A 437 -1.44 1.19 -7.67
CA THR A 437 -2.63 0.77 -8.44
C THR A 437 -2.31 -0.11 -9.66
N ASP A 438 -3.27 -0.96 -10.05
CA ASP A 438 -3.26 -1.69 -11.32
C ASP A 438 -4.10 -1.04 -12.43
N GLY A 439 -4.90 -0.05 -12.08
CA GLY A 439 -5.92 0.51 -12.95
C GLY A 439 -5.54 1.84 -13.57
N GLU A 440 -6.26 2.18 -14.64
CA GLU A 440 -6.51 3.57 -14.98
C GLU A 440 -7.61 4.13 -14.06
N PRO A 441 -7.74 5.47 -13.90
CA PRO A 441 -8.80 6.06 -13.11
C PRO A 441 -10.18 5.58 -13.57
N THR A 442 -11.07 5.29 -12.63
CA THR A 442 -12.49 5.00 -12.88
C THR A 442 -13.33 5.68 -11.80
N GLN A 443 -14.54 6.14 -12.13
CA GLN A 443 -15.38 6.95 -11.23
C GLN A 443 -14.68 8.21 -10.67
N ASP A 444 -13.76 8.80 -11.45
CA ASP A 444 -12.99 9.98 -11.05
C ASP A 444 -13.69 11.26 -11.56
N GLY A 445 -14.84 11.62 -10.97
CA GLY A 445 -15.67 12.75 -11.41
C GLY A 445 -15.92 13.87 -10.37
N GLY A 446 -15.47 13.69 -9.13
CA GLY A 446 -15.81 14.50 -7.96
C GLY A 446 -14.79 15.57 -7.56
N VAL A 447 -13.61 15.62 -8.19
CA VAL A 447 -12.61 16.66 -7.90
C VAL A 447 -13.13 18.06 -8.28
N PRO A 448 -13.04 19.07 -7.39
CA PRO A 448 -13.56 20.41 -7.67
C PRO A 448 -12.98 21.04 -8.94
N ASN A 449 -13.79 21.81 -9.66
CA ASN A 449 -13.38 22.52 -10.90
C ASN A 449 -12.20 23.49 -10.72
N SER A 450 -11.96 23.96 -9.50
CA SER A 450 -10.80 24.80 -9.19
C SER A 450 -9.49 24.02 -9.14
N ILE A 451 -9.55 22.69 -8.96
CA ILE A 451 -8.40 21.79 -8.88
C ILE A 451 -8.29 20.93 -10.15
N ASN A 452 -9.38 20.43 -10.74
CA ASN A 452 -9.36 19.40 -11.79
C ASN A 452 -8.80 19.81 -13.18
N GLN A 453 -8.15 20.98 -13.26
CA GLN A 453 -7.40 21.51 -14.41
C GLN A 453 -6.19 22.34 -13.96
N TYR A 454 -5.77 22.17 -12.70
CA TYR A 454 -4.82 23.05 -12.04
C TYR A 454 -3.39 22.88 -12.55
N ALA A 455 -2.94 21.65 -12.79
CA ALA A 455 -1.64 21.39 -13.40
C ALA A 455 -1.63 21.88 -14.85
N ASN A 456 -2.74 21.71 -15.59
CA ASN A 456 -2.85 22.32 -16.90
C ASN A 456 -2.62 23.82 -16.80
N ALA A 457 -3.41 24.55 -16.03
CA ALA A 457 -3.33 26.01 -15.96
C ALA A 457 -1.96 26.56 -15.47
N ASN A 458 -1.24 25.83 -14.61
CA ASN A 458 -0.08 26.36 -13.89
C ASN A 458 1.25 25.63 -14.19
N ALA A 459 1.21 24.51 -14.91
CA ALA A 459 2.37 23.70 -15.29
C ALA A 459 2.26 23.23 -16.76
N GLN A 460 1.72 24.10 -17.64
CA GLN A 460 1.50 23.84 -19.08
C GLN A 460 2.62 23.07 -19.81
N PRO A 461 3.92 23.34 -19.60
CA PRO A 461 4.99 22.60 -20.29
C PRO A 461 5.04 21.11 -19.93
N TYR A 462 4.46 20.72 -18.80
CA TYR A 462 4.47 19.37 -18.23
C TYR A 462 3.10 18.68 -18.29
N ALA A 463 2.03 19.42 -18.57
CA ALA A 463 0.67 18.86 -18.62
C ALA A 463 0.39 17.96 -19.85
N GLY A 464 1.27 17.92 -20.83
CA GLY A 464 1.08 17.11 -22.04
C GLY A 464 -0.03 17.63 -22.98
N THR A 465 -0.21 16.92 -24.10
CA THR A 465 -1.23 17.24 -25.12
C THR A 465 -2.51 16.45 -24.85
N TYR A 466 -3.62 17.15 -24.65
CA TYR A 466 -4.94 16.52 -24.45
C TYR A 466 -5.33 15.65 -25.63
N CYS A 467 -5.68 14.40 -25.31
CA CYS A 467 -6.08 13.41 -26.28
C CYS A 467 -7.27 12.58 -25.78
N THR A 468 -7.97 11.96 -26.73
CA THR A 468 -9.07 11.03 -26.47
C THR A 468 -8.99 9.79 -27.35
N GLY A 469 -9.59 8.69 -26.91
CA GLY A 469 -9.70 7.44 -27.64
C GLY A 469 -8.35 6.73 -27.88
N ASN A 470 -8.43 5.62 -28.61
CA ASN A 470 -7.30 4.72 -28.84
C ASN A 470 -6.81 4.82 -30.30
N ARG A 471 -5.53 5.17 -30.51
CA ARG A 471 -4.92 5.24 -31.85
C ARG A 471 -4.77 3.87 -32.54
N GLY A 472 -4.48 2.84 -31.77
CA GLY A 472 -3.94 1.57 -32.26
C GLY A 472 -2.42 1.60 -32.43
N VAL A 473 -1.90 0.52 -33.03
CA VAL A 473 -0.46 0.36 -33.34
C VAL A 473 -0.16 0.82 -34.77
N PRO A 474 1.01 1.45 -35.06
CA PRO A 474 2.06 1.85 -34.12
C PRO A 474 1.78 3.21 -33.43
N PHE A 475 2.54 3.51 -32.37
CA PHE A 475 2.52 4.84 -31.71
C PHE A 475 3.08 5.97 -32.60
N VAL A 476 2.79 7.23 -32.23
CA VAL A 476 3.36 8.44 -32.88
C VAL A 476 4.05 9.38 -31.89
N ASP A 477 5.06 10.11 -32.36
CA ASP A 477 5.76 11.20 -31.64
C ASP A 477 5.92 12.43 -32.55
N PRO A 478 5.35 13.62 -32.23
CA PRO A 478 4.57 13.90 -31.03
C PRO A 478 3.16 13.29 -31.05
N PRO A 479 2.57 13.00 -29.88
CA PRO A 479 1.16 12.62 -29.77
C PRO A 479 0.24 13.69 -30.37
N GLY A 480 -0.86 13.24 -30.98
CA GLY A 480 -1.92 14.12 -31.49
C GLY A 480 -3.16 14.11 -30.59
N SER A 481 -4.32 14.50 -31.14
CA SER A 481 -5.61 14.46 -30.42
C SER A 481 -6.13 13.06 -30.09
N THR A 482 -5.47 12.01 -30.60
CA THR A 482 -5.80 10.60 -30.32
C THR A 482 -4.65 9.95 -29.57
N CYS A 483 -4.95 9.36 -28.40
CA CYS A 483 -3.94 8.86 -27.47
C CYS A 483 -3.22 7.62 -28.01
N ASN A 484 -1.91 7.54 -27.77
CA ASN A 484 -1.17 6.32 -27.99
C ASN A 484 -1.62 5.27 -26.96
N ASN A 485 -1.98 4.08 -27.43
CA ASN A 485 -2.35 2.93 -26.61
C ASN A 485 -1.55 1.66 -26.97
N ASP A 486 -0.45 1.83 -27.71
CA ASP A 486 0.51 0.77 -28.03
C ASP A 486 1.37 0.48 -26.79
N PRO A 487 1.36 -0.74 -26.20
CA PRO A 487 2.16 -1.07 -25.03
C PRO A 487 3.67 -0.80 -25.18
N SER A 488 4.19 -0.76 -26.41
CA SER A 488 5.58 -0.46 -26.71
C SER A 488 5.93 1.04 -26.70
N THR A 489 4.95 1.92 -26.47
CA THR A 489 5.18 3.37 -26.43
C THR A 489 6.23 3.73 -25.35
N PRO A 490 7.33 4.42 -25.72
CA PRO A 490 8.35 4.86 -24.77
C PRO A 490 7.81 5.88 -23.75
N ASN A 491 8.34 5.83 -22.52
CA ASN A 491 7.97 6.75 -21.42
C ASN A 491 8.02 8.24 -21.81
N ASN A 492 9.07 8.64 -22.52
CA ASN A 492 9.27 10.03 -22.94
C ASN A 492 8.29 10.50 -24.03
N VAL A 493 7.66 9.58 -24.76
CA VAL A 493 6.59 9.88 -25.72
C VAL A 493 5.24 9.90 -25.00
N LEU A 494 5.03 8.97 -24.07
CA LEU A 494 3.81 8.87 -23.28
C LEU A 494 3.57 10.14 -22.44
N LEU A 495 4.61 10.69 -21.80
CA LEU A 495 4.55 11.95 -21.06
C LEU A 495 4.17 13.18 -21.91
N LYS A 496 4.22 13.09 -23.25
CA LYS A 496 3.81 14.21 -24.12
C LYS A 496 2.31 14.20 -24.41
N GLN A 497 1.59 13.12 -24.09
CA GLN A 497 0.14 13.04 -24.21
C GLN A 497 -0.49 13.17 -22.83
N HIS A 498 -1.78 13.45 -22.80
CA HIS A 498 -2.57 13.50 -21.58
C HIS A 498 -3.99 13.06 -21.92
N ARG A 499 -4.36 11.84 -21.54
CA ARG A 499 -5.68 11.28 -21.84
C ARG A 499 -6.75 11.88 -20.92
N THR A 500 -7.95 12.12 -21.46
CA THR A 500 -9.06 12.78 -20.73
C THR A 500 -10.37 11.97 -20.68
N ASP A 501 -10.41 10.83 -21.36
CA ASP A 501 -11.58 9.95 -21.53
C ASP A 501 -11.26 8.49 -21.14
N TYR A 502 -10.91 8.29 -19.87
CA TYR A 502 -10.71 6.94 -19.33
C TYR A 502 -12.04 6.18 -19.25
N ALA A 503 -11.95 4.85 -19.14
CA ALA A 503 -13.12 3.99 -19.02
C ALA A 503 -13.94 4.31 -17.75
N ASP A 504 -15.20 3.87 -17.71
CA ASP A 504 -16.07 3.92 -16.53
C ASP A 504 -16.10 5.28 -15.81
N SER A 505 -16.26 6.35 -16.60
CA SER A 505 -16.29 7.74 -16.12
C SER A 505 -14.99 8.23 -15.48
N GLY A 506 -13.86 7.57 -15.73
CA GLY A 506 -12.55 8.02 -15.29
C GLY A 506 -12.10 9.32 -15.97
N ARG A 507 -11.34 10.12 -15.23
CA ARG A 507 -10.78 11.40 -15.65
C ARG A 507 -9.31 11.50 -15.27
N HIS A 508 -8.68 12.57 -15.73
CA HIS A 508 -7.26 12.81 -15.54
C HIS A 508 -6.90 13.46 -14.20
N TYR A 509 -7.86 13.69 -13.30
CA TYR A 509 -7.69 14.67 -12.21
C TYR A 509 -6.58 14.36 -11.20
N LEU A 510 -6.05 13.13 -11.19
CA LEU A 510 -4.97 12.72 -10.31
C LEU A 510 -3.74 13.63 -10.40
N ASP A 511 -3.29 13.97 -11.60
CA ASP A 511 -2.06 14.76 -11.78
C ASP A 511 -2.25 16.22 -11.34
N ASP A 512 -3.43 16.78 -11.61
CA ASP A 512 -3.84 18.10 -11.16
C ASP A 512 -3.90 18.20 -9.63
N VAL A 513 -4.49 17.20 -8.97
CA VAL A 513 -4.53 17.11 -7.50
C VAL A 513 -3.12 16.94 -6.93
N ALA A 514 -2.28 16.10 -7.55
CA ALA A 514 -0.91 15.88 -7.14
C ALA A 514 -0.09 17.18 -7.20
N TYR A 515 -0.21 17.93 -8.30
CA TYR A 515 0.45 19.22 -8.45
C TYR A 515 -0.03 20.24 -7.40
N TRP A 516 -1.35 20.39 -7.26
CA TRP A 516 -1.95 21.34 -6.31
C TRP A 516 -1.49 21.06 -4.88
N ALA A 517 -1.56 19.80 -4.44
CA ALA A 517 -1.20 19.41 -3.09
C ALA A 517 0.31 19.46 -2.83
N HIS A 518 1.13 19.46 -3.88
CA HIS A 518 2.58 19.57 -3.78
C HIS A 518 3.06 21.02 -3.61
N ILE A 519 2.48 21.98 -4.32
CA ILE A 519 2.97 23.37 -4.30
C ILE A 519 2.24 24.26 -3.29
N ASN A 520 1.05 23.88 -2.85
CA ASN A 520 0.24 24.68 -1.94
C ASN A 520 0.37 24.20 -0.49
N ASP A 521 0.29 25.14 0.43
CA ASP A 521 0.23 24.85 1.86
C ASP A 521 -1.17 24.39 2.27
N LEU A 522 -1.26 23.18 2.79
CA LEU A 522 -2.49 22.55 3.29
C LEU A 522 -2.83 22.97 4.72
N ARG A 523 -1.90 23.59 5.46
CA ARG A 523 -2.09 24.04 6.84
C ARG A 523 -1.69 25.52 7.04
N PRO A 524 -2.18 26.44 6.19
CA PRO A 524 -1.69 27.81 6.15
C PRO A 524 -2.03 28.60 7.41
N CYS A 525 -1.15 29.54 7.73
CA CYS A 525 -1.31 30.48 8.84
C CYS A 525 -1.55 31.91 8.33
N SER A 526 -2.47 32.63 8.97
CA SER A 526 -2.59 34.09 8.88
C SER A 526 -2.06 34.71 10.18
N GLY A 527 -0.75 34.97 10.21
CA GLY A 527 -0.06 35.28 11.47
C GLY A 527 -0.01 34.04 12.37
N THR A 528 -0.73 34.07 13.50
CA THR A 528 -0.88 32.92 14.42
C THR A 528 -2.26 32.27 14.34
N ALA A 529 -3.16 32.82 13.52
CA ALA A 529 -4.50 32.29 13.30
C ALA A 529 -4.54 31.40 12.05
N ASP A 530 -5.64 30.67 11.90
CA ASP A 530 -5.92 29.87 10.70
C ASP A 530 -5.93 30.73 9.43
N GLY A 531 -5.20 30.26 8.42
CA GLY A 531 -5.20 30.82 7.08
C GLY A 531 -6.21 30.12 6.16
N THR A 532 -6.30 30.60 4.92
CA THR A 532 -7.14 30.04 3.87
C THR A 532 -6.31 29.09 3.01
N ILE A 533 -6.77 27.85 2.83
CA ILE A 533 -6.14 26.88 1.93
C ILE A 533 -6.23 27.43 0.50
N PRO A 534 -5.10 27.61 -0.21
CA PRO A 534 -5.07 28.13 -1.57
C PRO A 534 -6.00 27.33 -2.49
N VAL A 535 -6.64 28.03 -3.44
CA VAL A 535 -7.57 27.47 -4.44
C VAL A 535 -8.92 27.00 -3.87
N LEU A 536 -8.92 26.34 -2.70
CA LEU A 536 -10.14 25.85 -2.06
C LEU A 536 -10.97 26.93 -1.37
N GLY A 537 -10.32 28.01 -0.90
CA GLY A 537 -11.02 29.14 -0.27
C GLY A 537 -11.65 28.81 1.10
N ILE A 538 -11.28 27.69 1.71
CA ILE A 538 -11.73 27.26 3.03
C ILE A 538 -10.63 27.51 4.08
N SER A 539 -11.02 27.75 5.34
CA SER A 539 -10.06 27.82 6.45
C SER A 539 -9.41 26.46 6.70
N GLY A 540 -8.08 26.46 6.74
CA GLY A 540 -7.27 25.33 7.22
C GLY A 540 -7.03 25.43 8.72
N HIS A 541 -6.08 24.64 9.22
CA HIS A 541 -5.60 24.71 10.61
C HIS A 541 -4.15 25.14 10.62
N CYS A 542 -3.85 26.29 11.20
CA CYS A 542 -2.51 26.87 11.12
C CYS A 542 -1.44 25.92 11.68
N LEU A 543 -0.44 25.63 10.84
CA LEU A 543 0.83 25.05 11.22
C LEU A 543 1.94 25.80 10.46
N GLN A 544 2.93 26.31 11.17
CA GLN A 544 3.93 27.19 10.56
C GLN A 544 4.86 26.43 9.62
N GLY A 545 4.95 26.86 8.37
CA GLY A 545 5.78 26.25 7.33
C GLY A 545 4.91 25.67 6.22
N LEU A 546 5.52 25.07 5.20
CA LEU A 546 4.79 24.43 4.11
C LEU A 546 4.41 23.00 4.51
N GLN A 547 3.10 22.72 4.64
CA GLN A 547 2.60 21.35 4.73
C GLN A 547 2.01 20.94 3.39
N ASN A 548 2.76 20.14 2.64
CA ASN A 548 2.40 19.66 1.31
C ASN A 548 2.52 18.14 1.23
N LEU A 549 2.14 17.59 0.08
CA LEU A 549 2.31 16.17 -0.24
C LEU A 549 3.45 16.00 -1.24
N THR A 550 4.26 14.96 -1.05
CA THR A 550 5.17 14.46 -2.09
C THR A 550 4.65 13.11 -2.57
N VAL A 551 4.22 13.04 -3.83
CA VAL A 551 3.51 11.90 -4.41
C VAL A 551 4.48 11.03 -5.19
N TYR A 552 4.48 9.74 -4.85
CA TYR A 552 5.13 8.68 -5.61
C TYR A 552 4.06 7.75 -6.16
N THR A 553 4.26 7.27 -7.38
CA THR A 553 3.36 6.30 -8.00
C THR A 553 4.09 4.97 -8.20
N PHE A 554 3.38 3.89 -7.90
CA PHE A 554 3.81 2.52 -8.18
C PHE A 554 2.73 1.87 -9.03
N TYR A 555 3.11 1.49 -10.26
CA TYR A 555 2.20 0.89 -11.21
C TYR A 555 2.57 -0.58 -11.44
N ALA A 556 1.62 -1.48 -11.23
CA ALA A 556 1.79 -2.91 -11.47
C ALA A 556 0.49 -3.53 -11.99
N PHE A 557 0.59 -4.57 -12.82
CA PHE A 557 -0.55 -5.34 -13.36
C PHE A 557 -1.51 -4.59 -14.31
N GLY A 558 -1.12 -3.41 -14.78
CA GLY A 558 -2.00 -2.50 -15.50
C GLY A 558 -1.66 -2.25 -16.97
N ASN A 559 -2.53 -1.47 -17.63
CA ASN A 559 -2.43 -1.08 -19.04
C ASN A 559 -1.65 0.24 -19.28
N ILE A 560 -1.54 0.66 -20.53
CA ILE A 560 -0.80 1.89 -20.89
C ILE A 560 -1.46 3.19 -20.40
N SER A 561 -2.79 3.24 -20.28
CA SER A 561 -3.49 4.45 -19.85
C SER A 561 -3.20 4.77 -18.39
N GLY A 562 -3.25 3.77 -17.50
CA GLY A 562 -2.92 3.97 -16.09
C GLY A 562 -1.45 4.38 -15.90
N ARG A 563 -0.54 3.83 -16.71
CA ARG A 563 0.87 4.22 -16.73
C ARG A 563 1.05 5.71 -17.04
N GLU A 564 0.33 6.25 -18.03
CA GLU A 564 0.48 7.65 -18.45
C GLU A 564 0.14 8.62 -17.31
N ILE A 565 -1.05 8.50 -16.74
CA ILE A 565 -1.49 9.43 -15.70
C ILE A 565 -0.67 9.33 -14.42
N LEU A 566 -0.23 8.12 -14.05
CA LEU A 566 0.64 7.93 -12.89
C LEU A 566 2.04 8.54 -13.09
N MET A 567 2.52 8.59 -14.33
CA MET A 567 3.77 9.27 -14.64
C MET A 567 3.63 10.79 -14.52
N HIS A 568 2.53 11.38 -15.00
CA HIS A 568 2.24 12.81 -14.80
C HIS A 568 2.09 13.14 -13.31
N ALA A 569 1.32 12.34 -12.57
CA ALA A 569 1.15 12.54 -11.13
C ALA A 569 2.47 12.45 -10.36
N ALA A 570 3.38 11.54 -10.73
CA ALA A 570 4.72 11.49 -10.13
C ALA A 570 5.59 12.68 -10.53
N GLN A 571 5.54 13.11 -11.81
CA GLN A 571 6.30 14.26 -12.28
C GLN A 571 5.86 15.55 -11.58
N LEU A 572 4.56 15.76 -11.45
CA LEU A 572 3.95 16.98 -10.93
C LEU A 572 3.80 16.98 -9.40
N GLY A 573 3.69 15.81 -8.78
CA GLY A 573 3.51 15.67 -7.34
C GLY A 573 4.78 15.45 -6.53
N GLY A 574 5.95 15.33 -7.19
CA GLY A 574 7.21 14.96 -6.51
C GLY A 574 8.47 15.67 -7.01
N PHE A 575 8.34 16.79 -7.72
CA PHE A 575 9.49 17.55 -8.22
C PHE A 575 10.19 18.34 -7.09
N GLU A 576 11.46 18.67 -7.30
CA GLU A 576 12.15 19.68 -6.50
C GLU A 576 12.33 20.94 -7.34
N ASP A 577 11.73 22.04 -6.91
CA ASP A 577 11.94 23.34 -7.54
C ASP A 577 13.32 23.88 -7.16
N THR A 578 14.21 23.90 -8.15
CA THR A 578 15.58 24.40 -7.99
C THR A 578 15.77 25.82 -8.54
N ASN A 579 14.79 26.35 -9.27
CA ASN A 579 14.89 27.66 -9.94
C ASN A 579 13.89 28.70 -9.44
N GLY A 580 12.94 28.31 -8.59
CA GLY A 580 11.98 29.20 -7.93
C GLY A 580 10.82 29.63 -8.83
N ASN A 581 10.41 28.77 -9.76
CA ASN A 581 9.52 29.11 -10.87
C ASN A 581 8.21 28.31 -10.86
#